data_AF-A0AA85BDP2-F1
#
_entry.id   AF-A0AA85BDP2-F1
#
_cell.length_a   1.000
_cell.length_b   1.000
_cell.length_c   1.000
_cell.angle_alpha   90.00
_cell.angle_beta   90.00
_cell.angle_gamma   90.00
#
_symmetry.space_group_name_H-M   'P 1'
#
loop_
_entity.id
_entity.type
_entity.pdbx_description
1 polymer ?
#
loop_
_entity_poly.entity_id
_entity_poly.type
_entity_poly.pdbx_seq_one_letter_code
_entity_poly.pdbx_strand_id
1 'polypeptide(L)'
;MKYWIGFQLLLFRSRGPNGVKVFAEKMSGNPFVHEYPQIQINSVNNLTTTIQNTLQMTVSTLLNQILENSNIRNINSATVYIKNIKTVQQKLEILTTSGKDKLEIITDFDRTLSKYCHDGELVPTSYGIFESDPELTETAKSMLISLRNKYYPIELDNNLTENEKTPYMLEWWELAHEVIIECGIQKHTLERTVKECHLVLRDKVSEFFQLLSDHHIPVLVFSAGLGDVIDLCLHHANVFHDNMRVVSNFMQFNDD
;
A
#
# COMPACT_ATOMS: atom_id res chain seq x y z
N MET A 1 -8.58 6.62 -17.50
CA MET A 1 -7.50 5.61 -17.36
C MET A 1 -7.75 4.88 -16.05
N LYS A 2 -8.01 3.57 -16.08
CA LYS A 2 -8.27 2.77 -14.89
C LYS A 2 -6.92 2.30 -14.35
N TYR A 3 -6.49 2.80 -13.20
CA TYR A 3 -5.41 2.20 -12.42
C TYR A 3 -6.01 1.77 -11.08
N TRP A 4 -6.53 0.55 -11.07
CA TRP A 4 -6.61 -0.26 -9.85
C TRP A 4 -5.63 -1.39 -10.13
N ILE A 5 -4.40 -1.22 -9.66
CA ILE A 5 -3.33 -2.20 -9.85
C ILE A 5 -3.64 -3.39 -8.94
N GLY A 6 -3.70 -4.56 -9.56
CA GLY A 6 -3.25 -5.83 -9.02
C GLY A 6 -4.04 -6.39 -7.84
N PHE A 7 -4.69 -7.52 -8.07
CA PHE A 7 -4.92 -8.50 -7.02
C PHE A 7 -3.61 -8.72 -6.23
N GLN A 8 -3.56 -8.25 -4.98
CA GLN A 8 -2.47 -8.54 -4.05
C GLN A 8 -2.59 -9.99 -3.58
N LEU A 9 -2.05 -10.91 -4.39
CA LEU A 9 -1.92 -12.30 -4.00
C LEU A 9 -0.69 -12.43 -3.08
N LEU A 10 -0.89 -12.39 -1.76
CA LEU A 10 0.10 -12.95 -0.83
C LEU A 10 0.13 -14.46 -1.05
N LEU A 11 1.24 -14.96 -1.58
CA LEU A 11 1.50 -16.38 -1.71
C LEU A 11 1.90 -16.95 -0.35
N PHE A 12 1.01 -17.72 0.26
CA PHE A 12 1.34 -18.55 1.43
C PHE A 12 1.64 -19.97 0.93
N ARG A 13 2.90 -20.41 1.00
CA ARG A 13 3.25 -21.81 0.66
C ARG A 13 4.18 -22.41 1.71
N SER A 14 3.82 -23.59 2.21
CA SER A 14 4.63 -24.43 3.09
C SER A 14 5.08 -25.67 2.33
N ARG A 15 6.40 -25.87 2.15
CA ARG A 15 6.98 -27.17 1.78
C ARG A 15 8.37 -27.37 2.41
N GLY A 16 8.49 -28.44 3.20
CA GLY A 16 9.69 -29.29 3.34
C GLY A 16 10.97 -28.68 3.95
N PRO A 17 11.97 -29.51 4.33
CA PRO A 17 12.95 -29.14 5.35
C PRO A 17 14.10 -28.21 4.90
N ASN A 18 14.29 -27.95 3.61
CA ASN A 18 15.50 -27.29 3.09
C ASN A 18 15.19 -26.17 2.07
N GLY A 19 14.33 -25.21 2.44
CA GLY A 19 14.04 -24.04 1.60
C GLY A 19 13.44 -22.88 2.40
N VAL A 20 13.86 -21.66 2.05
CA VAL A 20 13.42 -20.36 2.59
C VAL A 20 11.89 -20.28 2.64
N LYS A 21 11.31 -19.84 3.76
CA LYS A 21 9.85 -19.74 3.98
C LYS A 21 9.40 -18.27 3.99
N VAL A 22 8.35 -17.96 3.22
CA VAL A 22 7.64 -16.68 3.29
C VAL A 22 6.38 -16.86 4.14
N PHE A 23 6.25 -16.10 5.23
CA PHE A 23 5.08 -16.08 6.10
C PHE A 23 4.42 -14.70 6.08
N ALA A 24 3.09 -14.66 6.14
CA ALA A 24 2.35 -13.51 6.64
C ALA A 24 1.66 -13.88 7.95
N GLU A 25 1.81 -13.03 8.96
CA GLU A 25 1.39 -13.28 10.34
C GLU A 25 -0.13 -13.06 10.50
N LYS A 26 -0.81 -13.99 11.17
CA LYS A 26 -2.26 -13.96 11.42
C LYS A 26 -2.52 -13.43 12.83
N MET A 27 -3.13 -12.26 12.98
CA MET A 27 -3.63 -11.79 14.28
C MET A 27 -5.07 -12.25 14.51
N SER A 28 -5.30 -12.95 15.62
CA SER A 28 -6.63 -13.36 16.11
C SER A 28 -6.97 -12.64 17.40
N GLY A 29 -8.19 -12.11 17.52
CA GLY A 29 -8.78 -11.74 18.81
C GLY A 29 -9.94 -10.74 18.70
N ASN A 30 -11.15 -11.17 19.04
CA ASN A 30 -12.32 -10.31 19.23
C ASN A 30 -12.85 -10.56 20.66
N PRO A 31 -13.06 -9.51 21.47
CA PRO A 31 -14.30 -9.49 22.25
C PRO A 31 -14.90 -8.09 22.39
N PHE A 32 -16.24 -8.05 22.47
CA PHE A 32 -17.06 -7.31 23.45
C PHE A 32 -18.40 -6.85 22.83
N VAL A 33 -19.48 -7.44 23.35
CA VAL A 33 -20.86 -6.98 23.19
C VAL A 33 -21.33 -6.49 24.55
N HIS A 34 -21.76 -5.24 24.65
CA HIS A 34 -22.57 -4.76 25.76
C HIS A 34 -23.66 -3.82 25.24
N GLU A 35 -24.91 -4.15 25.56
CA GLU A 35 -26.10 -3.33 25.31
C GLU A 35 -26.26 -2.24 26.38
N TYR A 36 -26.69 -1.05 25.97
CA TYR A 36 -27.08 0.05 26.86
C TYR A 36 -28.56 0.45 26.65
N PRO A 37 -29.28 0.87 27.72
CA PRO A 37 -30.69 1.22 27.65
C PRO A 37 -30.94 2.59 27.00
N GLN A 38 -32.06 2.69 26.28
CA GLN A 38 -32.50 3.87 25.54
C GLN A 38 -33.25 4.88 26.43
N ILE A 39 -32.83 6.15 26.41
CA ILE A 39 -33.56 7.29 26.98
C ILE A 39 -33.81 8.29 25.84
N GLN A 40 -35.07 8.64 25.57
CA GLN A 40 -35.45 9.67 24.59
C GLN A 40 -35.65 11.04 25.26
N ILE A 41 -34.98 12.09 24.75
CA ILE A 41 -35.14 13.49 25.18
C ILE A 41 -35.31 14.40 23.95
N ASN A 42 -36.37 15.21 23.91
CA ASN A 42 -36.77 16.02 22.74
C ASN A 42 -35.88 17.25 22.42
N SER A 43 -34.92 17.63 23.28
CA SER A 43 -33.90 18.65 22.94
C SER A 43 -32.83 18.13 21.98
N VAL A 44 -32.74 16.80 21.83
CA VAL A 44 -31.81 16.10 20.95
C VAL A 44 -32.14 16.38 19.48
N ASN A 45 -33.40 16.58 19.10
CA ASN A 45 -33.80 16.68 17.68
C ASN A 45 -33.22 17.92 16.96
N ASN A 46 -33.18 19.08 17.62
CA ASN A 46 -32.61 20.30 17.02
C ASN A 46 -31.07 20.24 17.00
N LEU A 47 -30.44 19.74 18.08
CA LEU A 47 -28.99 19.51 18.12
C LEU A 47 -28.56 18.49 17.05
N THR A 48 -29.35 17.43 16.86
CA THR A 48 -29.13 16.39 15.84
C THR A 48 -29.26 16.99 14.44
N THR A 49 -30.24 17.86 14.20
CA THR A 49 -30.40 18.53 12.89
C THR A 49 -29.23 19.48 12.60
N THR A 50 -28.77 20.25 13.59
CA THR A 50 -27.59 21.12 13.45
C THR A 50 -26.33 20.30 13.18
N ILE A 51 -26.10 19.21 13.94
CA ILE A 51 -24.96 18.31 13.75
C ILE A 51 -25.00 17.65 12.37
N GLN A 52 -26.18 17.17 11.93
CA GLN A 52 -26.37 16.60 10.60
C GLN A 52 -26.08 17.61 9.49
N ASN A 53 -26.58 18.85 9.62
CA ASN A 53 -26.31 19.92 8.67
C ASN A 53 -24.81 20.27 8.63
N THR A 54 -24.14 20.34 9.77
CA THR A 54 -22.69 20.57 9.84
C THR A 54 -21.91 19.44 9.16
N LEU A 55 -22.24 18.18 9.44
CA LEU A 55 -21.60 17.02 8.81
C LEU A 55 -21.81 17.00 7.30
N GLN A 56 -23.03 17.29 6.85
CA GLN A 56 -23.35 17.36 5.42
C GLN A 56 -22.58 18.49 4.72
N MET A 57 -22.43 19.65 5.37
CA MET A 57 -21.56 20.71 4.86
C MET A 57 -20.10 20.27 4.82
N THR A 58 -19.57 19.62 5.87
CA THR A 58 -18.18 19.12 5.89
C THR A 58 -17.91 18.14 4.75
N VAL A 59 -18.82 17.19 4.50
CA VAL A 59 -18.68 16.24 3.38
C VAL A 59 -18.70 16.96 2.04
N SER A 60 -19.61 17.93 1.87
CA SER A 60 -19.72 18.71 0.64
C SER A 60 -18.46 19.55 0.39
N THR A 61 -17.92 20.18 1.44
CA THR A 61 -16.65 20.92 1.38
C THR A 61 -15.48 20.01 1.05
N LEU A 62 -15.38 18.83 1.67
CA LEU A 62 -14.31 17.87 1.39
C LEU A 62 -14.38 17.38 -0.07
N LEU A 63 -15.57 17.04 -0.56
CA LEU A 63 -15.78 16.63 -1.94
C LEU A 63 -15.40 17.76 -2.91
N ASN A 64 -15.79 19.00 -2.62
CA ASN A 64 -15.40 20.16 -3.40
C ASN A 64 -13.89 20.39 -3.37
N GLN A 65 -13.22 20.25 -2.22
CA GLN A 65 -11.76 20.34 -2.14
C GLN A 65 -11.07 19.24 -2.96
N ILE A 66 -11.59 18.01 -2.93
CA ILE A 66 -11.08 16.90 -3.75
C ILE A 66 -11.22 17.24 -5.25
N LEU A 67 -12.36 17.82 -5.66
CA LEU A 67 -12.63 18.20 -7.04
C LEU A 67 -11.90 19.48 -7.48
N GLU A 68 -11.76 20.49 -6.62
CA GLU A 68 -11.08 21.77 -6.90
C GLU A 68 -9.56 21.59 -6.99
N ASN A 69 -8.97 20.77 -6.11
CA ASN A 69 -7.55 20.42 -6.19
C ASN A 69 -7.19 19.71 -7.52
N SER A 70 -8.18 19.14 -8.20
CA SER A 70 -7.99 18.56 -9.54
C SER A 70 -7.96 19.61 -10.66
N ASN A 71 -8.56 20.78 -10.46
CA ASN A 71 -8.62 21.87 -11.45
C ASN A 71 -7.46 22.87 -11.33
N ILE A 72 -6.86 23.02 -10.14
CA ILE A 72 -5.74 23.96 -9.89
C ILE A 72 -4.41 23.43 -10.49
N ARG A 73 -4.27 22.12 -10.69
CA ARG A 73 -3.07 21.48 -11.27
C ARG A 73 -3.20 21.29 -12.79
N ASN A 74 -3.19 22.39 -13.56
CA ASN A 74 -3.15 22.43 -15.02
C ASN A 74 -4.34 21.77 -15.79
N ILE A 75 -4.97 22.58 -16.64
CA ILE A 75 -6.29 22.41 -17.29
C ILE A 75 -6.38 21.26 -18.33
N ASN A 76 -5.31 20.46 -18.53
CA ASN A 76 -5.30 19.36 -19.52
C ASN A 76 -5.23 17.94 -18.93
N SER A 77 -5.29 17.77 -17.61
CA SER A 77 -5.27 16.44 -16.97
C SER A 77 -6.10 16.46 -15.70
N ALA A 78 -7.34 15.99 -15.76
CA ALA A 78 -8.10 15.73 -14.55
C ALA A 78 -7.37 14.64 -13.74
N THR A 79 -6.69 15.05 -12.67
CA THR A 79 -5.95 14.12 -11.76
C THR A 79 -6.89 13.29 -10.90
N VAL A 80 -8.16 13.69 -10.81
CA VAL A 80 -9.20 13.00 -10.04
C VAL A 80 -10.33 12.61 -11.00
N TYR A 81 -10.59 11.30 -11.08
CA TYR A 81 -11.72 10.76 -11.83
C TYR A 81 -12.65 10.00 -10.89
N ILE A 82 -13.88 10.49 -10.75
CA ILE A 82 -14.92 9.86 -9.92
C ILE A 82 -16.03 9.35 -10.82
N LYS A 83 -16.15 8.02 -10.94
CA LYS A 83 -17.20 7.39 -11.76
C LYS A 83 -18.61 7.66 -11.24
N ASN A 84 -18.81 7.60 -9.92
CA ASN A 84 -20.11 7.82 -9.29
C ASN A 84 -19.94 8.71 -8.05
N ILE A 85 -20.23 10.00 -8.23
CA ILE A 85 -20.09 11.02 -7.19
C ILE A 85 -21.01 10.74 -6.00
N LYS A 86 -22.24 10.29 -6.24
CA LYS A 86 -23.21 10.00 -5.17
C LYS A 86 -22.72 8.88 -4.24
N THR A 87 -22.17 7.81 -4.81
CA THR A 87 -21.60 6.71 -4.01
C THR A 87 -20.39 7.16 -3.19
N VAL A 88 -19.52 8.02 -3.75
CA VAL A 88 -18.39 8.59 -3.00
C VAL A 88 -18.89 9.46 -1.86
N GLN A 89 -19.87 10.33 -2.11
CA GLN A 89 -20.47 11.17 -1.07
C GLN A 89 -21.04 10.34 0.08
N GLN A 90 -21.81 9.29 -0.21
CA GLN A 90 -22.35 8.38 0.81
C GLN A 90 -21.24 7.72 1.64
N LYS A 91 -20.13 7.30 1.02
CA LYS A 91 -18.98 6.74 1.73
C LYS A 91 -18.33 7.78 2.65
N LEU A 92 -18.16 9.02 2.19
CA LEU A 92 -17.61 10.11 3.00
C LEU A 92 -18.54 10.48 4.18
N GLU A 93 -19.86 10.44 3.99
CA GLU A 93 -20.85 10.60 5.06
C GLU A 93 -20.69 9.50 6.12
N ILE A 94 -20.54 8.23 5.70
CA ILE A 94 -20.29 7.12 6.63
C ILE A 94 -18.99 7.33 7.40
N LEU A 95 -17.90 7.71 6.73
CA LEU A 95 -16.59 7.91 7.39
C LEU A 95 -16.64 9.07 8.40
N THR A 96 -17.27 10.19 8.04
CA THR A 96 -17.38 11.36 8.93
C THR A 96 -18.30 11.11 10.12
N THR A 97 -19.42 10.42 9.92
CA THR A 97 -20.39 10.10 10.99
C THR A 97 -19.91 8.99 11.93
N SER A 98 -19.17 7.99 11.42
CA SER A 98 -18.68 6.86 12.23
C SER A 98 -17.53 7.24 13.16
N GLY A 99 -16.78 8.28 12.82
CA GLY A 99 -15.66 8.79 13.61
C GLY A 99 -14.40 7.92 13.52
N LYS A 100 -13.31 8.44 14.11
CA LYS A 100 -11.96 7.86 14.00
C LYS A 100 -11.85 6.44 14.57
N ASP A 101 -12.63 6.11 15.60
CA ASP A 101 -12.53 4.81 16.30
C ASP A 101 -13.09 3.64 15.46
N LYS A 102 -13.67 3.95 14.29
CA LYS A 102 -14.15 2.98 13.29
C LYS A 102 -13.38 3.05 11.98
N LEU A 103 -12.25 3.78 11.95
CA LEU A 103 -11.41 3.95 10.78
C LEU A 103 -10.14 3.09 10.88
N GLU A 104 -9.81 2.44 9.78
CA GLU A 104 -8.54 1.74 9.55
C GLU A 104 -8.08 2.05 8.12
N ILE A 105 -6.78 2.16 7.92
CA ILE A 105 -6.17 2.41 6.62
C ILE A 105 -5.50 1.13 6.13
N ILE A 106 -5.89 0.67 4.94
CA ILE A 106 -5.17 -0.38 4.21
C ILE A 106 -4.63 0.26 2.94
N THR A 107 -3.33 0.18 2.73
CA THR A 107 -2.65 0.85 1.63
C THR A 107 -1.55 -0.02 1.03
N ASP A 108 -1.37 0.08 -0.28
CA ASP A 108 -0.23 -0.50 -0.97
C ASP A 108 1.00 0.42 -0.83
N PHE A 109 2.19 -0.08 -1.15
CA PHE A 109 3.43 0.68 -1.08
C PHE A 109 3.91 1.15 -2.45
N ASP A 110 4.29 0.21 -3.31
CA ASP A 110 4.91 0.51 -4.60
C ASP A 110 3.93 1.24 -5.52
N ARG A 111 4.30 2.44 -5.98
CA ARG A 111 3.42 3.29 -6.81
C ARG A 111 2.15 3.74 -6.11
N THR A 112 2.00 3.54 -4.80
CA THR A 112 0.86 4.02 -3.98
C THR A 112 1.31 4.96 -2.86
N LEU A 113 2.27 4.56 -2.04
CA LEU A 113 3.00 5.47 -1.15
C LEU A 113 4.24 6.04 -1.84
N SER A 114 4.97 5.21 -2.60
CA SER A 114 6.08 5.68 -3.44
C SER A 114 5.57 6.32 -4.73
N LYS A 115 6.26 7.37 -5.21
CA LYS A 115 5.94 8.00 -6.49
C LYS A 115 6.14 7.00 -7.64
N TYR A 116 5.42 7.24 -8.74
CA TYR A 116 5.70 6.56 -10.01
C TYR A 116 6.93 7.14 -10.70
N CYS A 117 7.01 8.46 -10.75
CA CYS A 117 8.08 9.21 -11.37
C CYS A 117 8.39 10.45 -10.53
N HIS A 118 9.65 10.86 -10.48
CA HIS A 118 10.12 12.09 -9.87
C HIS A 118 11.14 12.74 -10.82
N ASP A 119 10.93 14.02 -11.14
CA ASP A 119 11.79 14.80 -12.03
C ASP A 119 12.11 14.16 -13.39
N GLY A 120 11.15 13.43 -13.96
CA GLY A 120 11.28 12.76 -15.25
C GLY A 120 11.81 11.33 -15.18
N GLU A 121 12.36 10.93 -14.02
CA GLU A 121 12.92 9.59 -13.80
C GLU A 121 11.93 8.69 -13.09
N LEU A 122 11.95 7.39 -13.43
CA LEU A 122 11.15 6.40 -12.71
C LEU A 122 11.75 6.18 -11.32
N VAL A 123 10.92 6.33 -10.30
CA VAL A 123 11.30 5.93 -8.94
C VAL A 123 11.38 4.40 -8.92
N PRO A 124 12.30 3.73 -8.24
CA PRO A 124 12.32 2.27 -8.20
C PRO A 124 11.13 1.72 -7.39
N THR A 125 10.72 0.48 -7.67
CA THR A 125 9.86 -0.30 -6.77
C THR A 125 10.72 -0.96 -5.69
N SER A 126 10.13 -1.60 -4.68
CA SER A 126 10.87 -2.43 -3.70
C SER A 126 11.78 -3.46 -4.37
N TYR A 127 11.31 -4.13 -5.42
CA TYR A 127 12.13 -5.00 -6.28
C TYR A 127 13.21 -4.25 -7.04
N GLY A 128 12.90 -3.08 -7.59
CA GLY A 128 13.88 -2.25 -8.29
C GLY A 128 15.02 -1.75 -7.38
N ILE A 129 14.72 -1.47 -6.11
CA ILE A 129 15.73 -1.13 -5.10
C ILE A 129 16.64 -2.32 -4.86
N PHE A 130 16.09 -3.52 -4.64
CA PHE A 130 16.88 -4.74 -4.50
C PHE A 130 17.78 -5.00 -5.71
N GLU A 131 17.25 -4.86 -6.92
CA GLU A 131 18.00 -5.05 -8.17
C GLU A 131 19.13 -4.01 -8.39
N SER A 132 19.04 -2.86 -7.72
CA SER A 132 20.06 -1.81 -7.80
C SER A 132 21.30 -2.08 -6.93
N ASP A 133 21.27 -3.15 -6.13
CA ASP A 133 22.37 -3.50 -5.25
C ASP A 133 23.68 -3.73 -6.03
N PRO A 134 24.78 -3.03 -5.68
CA PRO A 134 26.08 -3.23 -6.32
C PRO A 134 26.66 -4.64 -6.17
N GLU A 135 26.30 -5.36 -5.10
CA GLU A 135 26.77 -6.72 -4.82
C GLU A 135 25.96 -7.79 -5.57
N LEU A 136 24.83 -7.42 -6.18
CA LEU A 136 24.04 -8.34 -6.98
C LEU A 136 24.81 -8.73 -8.26
N THR A 137 25.00 -10.04 -8.47
CA THR A 137 25.76 -10.55 -9.61
C THR A 137 25.12 -10.16 -10.94
N GLU A 138 25.94 -9.93 -11.96
CA GLU A 138 25.45 -9.60 -13.31
C GLU A 138 24.55 -10.71 -13.90
N THR A 139 24.81 -11.96 -13.53
CA THR A 139 23.96 -13.10 -13.90
C THR A 139 22.57 -12.96 -13.28
N ALA A 140 22.48 -12.69 -11.98
CA ALA A 140 21.20 -12.52 -11.31
C ALA A 140 20.42 -11.31 -11.83
N LYS A 141 21.09 -10.16 -12.03
CA LYS A 141 20.50 -8.97 -12.67
C LYS A 141 19.92 -9.32 -14.03
N SER A 142 20.69 -10.01 -14.86
CA SER A 142 20.25 -10.42 -16.20
C SER A 142 19.04 -11.37 -16.16
N MET A 143 19.00 -12.30 -15.20
CA MET A 143 17.86 -13.20 -15.00
C MET A 143 16.60 -12.44 -14.57
N LEU A 144 16.69 -11.56 -13.57
CA LEU A 144 15.56 -10.75 -13.10
C LEU A 144 15.01 -9.83 -14.20
N ILE A 145 15.90 -9.18 -14.97
CA ILE A 145 15.53 -8.38 -16.14
C ILE A 145 14.83 -9.25 -17.19
N SER A 146 15.35 -10.45 -17.48
CA SER A 146 14.75 -11.36 -18.46
C SER A 146 13.36 -11.83 -18.03
N LEU A 147 13.18 -12.17 -16.75
CA LEU A 147 11.87 -12.50 -16.17
C LEU A 147 10.91 -11.33 -16.32
N ARG A 148 11.31 -10.12 -15.93
CA ARG A 148 10.48 -8.92 -16.08
C ARG A 148 10.07 -8.67 -17.53
N ASN A 149 11.00 -8.75 -18.47
CA ASN A 149 10.72 -8.55 -19.89
C ASN A 149 9.72 -9.58 -20.44
N LYS A 150 9.69 -10.80 -19.89
CA LYS A 150 8.75 -11.85 -20.25
C LYS A 150 7.36 -11.61 -19.65
N TYR A 151 7.28 -11.33 -18.35
CA TYR A 151 6.02 -11.38 -17.59
C TYR A 151 5.32 -10.03 -17.44
N TYR A 152 6.05 -8.92 -17.39
CA TYR A 152 5.45 -7.58 -17.25
C TYR A 152 4.49 -7.21 -18.41
N PRO A 153 4.77 -7.55 -19.68
CA PRO A 153 3.80 -7.34 -20.76
C PRO A 153 2.50 -8.14 -20.56
N ILE A 154 2.56 -9.32 -19.93
CA ILE A 154 1.40 -10.17 -19.65
C ILE A 154 0.56 -9.56 -18.53
N GLU A 155 1.20 -9.03 -17.47
CA GLU A 155 0.54 -8.31 -16.38
C GLU A 155 -0.31 -7.14 -16.92
N LEU A 156 0.25 -6.38 -17.86
CA LEU A 156 -0.38 -5.20 -18.46
C LEU A 156 -1.36 -5.51 -19.60
N ASP A 157 -1.48 -6.77 -20.05
CA ASP A 157 -2.31 -7.11 -21.20
C ASP A 157 -3.80 -6.95 -20.87
N ASN A 158 -4.47 -5.99 -21.49
CA ASN A 158 -5.90 -5.74 -21.27
C ASN A 158 -6.81 -6.78 -21.97
N ASN A 159 -6.26 -7.66 -22.81
CA ASN A 159 -7.00 -8.73 -23.48
C ASN A 159 -7.10 -10.00 -22.62
N LEU A 160 -6.24 -10.15 -21.62
CA LEU A 160 -6.26 -11.27 -20.69
C LEU A 160 -7.08 -10.91 -19.44
N THR A 161 -7.90 -11.84 -19.00
CA THR A 161 -8.60 -11.76 -17.72
C THR A 161 -7.64 -12.00 -16.55
N GLU A 162 -8.02 -11.55 -15.35
CA GLU A 162 -7.22 -11.78 -14.13
C GLU A 162 -6.95 -13.27 -13.89
N ASN A 163 -7.93 -14.14 -14.16
CA ASN A 163 -7.78 -15.59 -14.00
C ASN A 163 -6.76 -16.17 -14.98
N GLU A 164 -6.68 -15.63 -16.21
CA GLU A 164 -5.68 -16.05 -17.21
C GLU A 164 -4.29 -15.55 -16.87
N LYS A 165 -4.17 -14.34 -16.28
CA LYS A 165 -2.89 -13.77 -15.84
C LYS A 165 -2.33 -14.43 -14.59
N THR A 166 -3.20 -14.85 -13.68
CA THR A 166 -2.83 -15.41 -12.37
C THR A 166 -1.72 -16.47 -12.46
N PRO A 167 -1.82 -17.55 -13.27
CA PRO A 167 -0.75 -18.56 -13.34
C PRO A 167 0.60 -18.00 -13.81
N TYR A 168 0.61 -17.01 -14.72
CA TYR A 168 1.84 -16.36 -15.16
C TYR A 168 2.46 -15.50 -14.06
N MET A 169 1.64 -14.80 -13.29
CA MET A 169 2.14 -14.03 -12.13
C MET A 169 2.73 -14.98 -11.10
N LEU A 170 2.04 -16.07 -10.77
CA LEU A 170 2.56 -17.09 -9.84
C LEU A 170 3.93 -17.63 -10.28
N GLU A 171 4.07 -17.99 -11.56
CA GLU A 171 5.34 -18.48 -12.11
C GLU A 171 6.44 -17.38 -12.07
N TRP A 172 6.09 -16.14 -12.40
CA TRP A 172 7.04 -15.02 -12.32
C TRP A 172 7.56 -14.81 -10.90
N TRP A 173 6.65 -14.76 -9.91
CA TRP A 173 7.00 -14.59 -8.51
C TRP A 173 7.88 -15.74 -8.01
N GLU A 174 7.54 -16.99 -8.34
CA GLU A 174 8.33 -18.19 -7.97
C GLU A 174 9.76 -18.10 -8.52
N LEU A 175 9.92 -17.85 -9.83
CA LEU A 175 11.23 -17.75 -10.47
C LEU A 175 12.05 -16.54 -9.98
N ALA A 176 11.41 -15.39 -9.77
CA ALA A 176 12.11 -14.20 -9.28
C ALA A 176 12.61 -14.39 -7.85
N HIS A 177 11.81 -15.02 -6.97
CA HIS A 177 12.21 -15.33 -5.61
C HIS A 177 13.34 -16.35 -5.55
N GLU A 178 13.34 -17.37 -6.42
CA GLU A 178 14.46 -18.33 -6.53
C GLU A 178 15.77 -17.60 -6.84
N VAL A 179 15.77 -16.70 -7.83
CA VAL A 179 16.96 -15.90 -8.17
C VAL A 179 17.40 -15.05 -6.97
N ILE A 180 16.47 -14.37 -6.30
CA ILE A 180 16.76 -13.53 -5.12
C ILE A 180 17.42 -14.35 -4.00
N ILE A 181 16.91 -15.55 -3.74
CA ILE A 181 17.45 -16.45 -2.72
C ILE A 181 18.87 -16.89 -3.10
N GLU A 182 19.10 -17.29 -4.35
CA GLU A 182 20.41 -17.73 -4.84
C GLU A 182 21.48 -16.64 -4.80
N CYS A 183 21.07 -15.36 -4.83
CA CYS A 183 22.01 -14.24 -4.72
C CYS A 183 22.68 -14.16 -3.36
N GLY A 184 22.06 -14.71 -2.30
CA GLY A 184 22.63 -14.72 -0.95
C GLY A 184 22.93 -13.31 -0.40
N ILE A 185 22.16 -12.30 -0.81
CA ILE A 185 22.33 -10.93 -0.30
C ILE A 185 22.16 -10.93 1.22
N GLN A 186 23.11 -10.31 1.91
CA GLN A 186 23.07 -10.19 3.35
C GLN A 186 22.19 -9.01 3.77
N LYS A 187 21.53 -9.14 4.92
CA LYS A 187 20.65 -8.10 5.46
C LYS A 187 21.33 -6.72 5.55
N HIS A 188 22.58 -6.68 5.97
CA HIS A 188 23.33 -5.42 6.09
C HIS A 188 23.60 -4.75 4.74
N THR A 189 23.80 -5.54 3.67
CA THR A 189 23.93 -5.03 2.31
C THR A 189 22.61 -4.41 1.85
N LEU A 190 21.48 -5.07 2.14
CA LEU A 190 20.16 -4.53 1.81
C LEU A 190 19.90 -3.18 2.49
N GLU A 191 20.29 -3.03 3.75
CA GLU A 191 20.22 -1.75 4.48
C GLU A 191 21.04 -0.65 3.82
N ARG A 192 22.24 -0.97 3.33
CA ARG A 192 23.08 -0.02 2.57
C ARG A 192 22.40 0.39 1.28
N THR A 193 21.89 -0.58 0.52
CA THR A 193 21.19 -0.34 -0.74
C THR A 193 19.97 0.55 -0.56
N VAL A 194 19.17 0.33 0.49
CA VAL A 194 18.02 1.20 0.79
C VAL A 194 18.45 2.63 1.16
N LYS A 195 19.55 2.81 1.91
CA LYS A 195 20.07 4.16 2.25
C LYS A 195 20.58 4.92 1.02
N GLU A 196 21.12 4.21 0.05
CA GLU A 196 21.71 4.78 -1.17
C GLU A 196 20.68 4.92 -2.31
N CYS A 197 19.50 4.28 -2.20
CA CYS A 197 18.51 4.28 -3.25
C CYS A 197 17.79 5.62 -3.41
N HIS A 198 17.33 5.90 -4.64
CA HIS A 198 16.51 7.06 -4.94
C HIS A 198 15.01 6.76 -4.76
N LEU A 199 14.60 6.31 -3.57
CA LEU A 199 13.18 6.20 -3.26
C LEU A 199 12.60 7.59 -2.97
N VAL A 200 11.47 7.91 -3.60
CA VAL A 200 10.75 9.15 -3.35
C VAL A 200 9.30 8.82 -3.01
N LEU A 201 8.89 9.15 -1.78
CA LEU A 201 7.50 9.02 -1.34
C LEU A 201 6.63 10.12 -1.98
N ARG A 202 5.33 9.86 -2.11
CA ARG A 202 4.36 10.87 -2.52
C ARG A 202 4.36 12.03 -1.54
N ASP A 203 4.04 13.21 -2.07
CA ASP A 203 3.92 14.41 -1.25
C ASP A 203 2.88 14.17 -0.15
N LYS A 204 3.16 14.67 1.05
CA LYS A 204 2.30 14.56 2.23
C LYS A 204 2.18 13.17 2.88
N VAL A 205 2.97 12.17 2.46
CA VAL A 205 2.98 10.86 3.15
C VAL A 205 3.43 10.97 4.60
N SER A 206 4.44 11.78 4.90
CA SER A 206 4.89 12.00 6.29
C SER A 206 3.80 12.63 7.15
N GLU A 207 3.18 13.72 6.68
CA GLU A 207 2.10 14.39 7.39
C GLU A 207 0.85 13.50 7.52
N PHE A 208 0.57 12.68 6.51
CA PHE A 208 -0.51 11.71 6.53
C PHE A 208 -0.32 10.66 7.62
N PHE A 209 0.86 10.03 7.71
CA PHE A 209 1.12 9.03 8.74
C PHE A 209 1.25 9.63 10.14
N GLN A 210 1.83 10.83 10.28
CA GLN A 210 1.85 11.53 11.57
C GLN A 210 0.43 11.80 12.06
N LEU A 211 -0.47 12.29 11.21
CA LEU A 211 -1.87 12.54 11.56
C LEU A 211 -2.58 11.25 12.02
N LEU A 212 -2.36 10.13 11.31
CA LEU A 212 -2.94 8.84 11.67
C LEU A 212 -2.39 8.34 13.00
N SER A 213 -1.08 8.51 13.24
CA SER A 213 -0.43 8.17 14.50
C SER A 213 -0.98 9.00 15.67
N ASP A 214 -1.10 10.32 15.52
CA ASP A 214 -1.63 11.22 16.56
C ASP A 214 -3.04 10.80 17.00
N HIS A 215 -3.85 10.33 16.04
CA HIS A 215 -5.20 9.84 16.29
C HIS A 215 -5.31 8.34 16.59
N HIS A 216 -4.19 7.63 16.64
CA HIS A 216 -4.08 6.19 16.91
C HIS A 216 -4.92 5.34 15.93
N ILE A 217 -4.98 5.75 14.65
CA ILE A 217 -5.70 5.05 13.60
C ILE A 217 -4.81 3.92 13.05
N PRO A 218 -5.22 2.64 13.08
CA PRO A 218 -4.41 1.55 12.55
C PRO A 218 -4.11 1.70 11.05
N VAL A 219 -2.87 1.39 10.66
CA VAL A 219 -2.44 1.40 9.26
C VAL A 219 -1.81 0.06 8.92
N LEU A 220 -2.35 -0.59 7.90
CA LEU A 220 -1.80 -1.78 7.29
C LEU A 220 -1.23 -1.42 5.91
N VAL A 221 0.09 -1.43 5.80
CA VAL A 221 0.78 -1.44 4.51
C VAL A 221 0.76 -2.88 4.00
N PHE A 222 -0.13 -3.15 3.07
CA PHE A 222 -0.29 -4.45 2.44
C PHE A 222 0.30 -4.35 1.04
N SER A 223 1.43 -5.01 0.77
CA SER A 223 2.10 -4.91 -0.53
C SER A 223 2.57 -6.25 -1.06
N ALA A 224 2.50 -6.42 -2.37
CA ALA A 224 3.14 -7.53 -3.07
C ALA A 224 4.67 -7.34 -3.21
N GLY A 225 5.25 -6.23 -2.76
CA GLY A 225 6.68 -5.96 -2.83
C GLY A 225 7.57 -6.85 -1.94
N LEU A 226 8.83 -6.41 -1.77
CA LEU A 226 9.78 -7.00 -0.82
C LEU A 226 9.62 -6.34 0.56
N GLY A 227 9.17 -7.11 1.55
CA GLY A 227 8.83 -6.62 2.88
C GLY A 227 9.99 -5.93 3.59
N ASP A 228 11.17 -6.55 3.60
CA ASP A 228 12.37 -5.97 4.24
C ASP A 228 12.77 -4.64 3.60
N VAL A 229 12.68 -4.53 2.27
CA VAL A 229 12.96 -3.28 1.56
C VAL A 229 11.94 -2.21 1.94
N ILE A 230 10.65 -2.55 1.94
CA ILE A 230 9.57 -1.62 2.30
C ILE A 230 9.74 -1.13 3.74
N ASP A 231 9.98 -2.05 4.67
CA ASP A 231 10.16 -1.75 6.08
C ASP A 231 11.36 -0.83 6.30
N LEU A 232 12.51 -1.14 5.71
CA LEU A 232 13.70 -0.30 5.76
C LEU A 232 13.46 1.08 5.13
N CYS A 233 12.72 1.16 4.02
CA CYS A 233 12.39 2.41 3.37
C CYS A 233 11.52 3.31 4.26
N LEU A 234 10.49 2.76 4.90
CA LEU A 234 9.60 3.52 5.79
C LEU A 234 10.36 4.03 7.03
N HIS A 235 11.24 3.21 7.60
CA HIS A 235 12.10 3.61 8.72
C HIS A 235 13.13 4.66 8.29
N HIS A 236 13.80 4.48 7.15
CA HIS A 236 14.78 5.42 6.64
C HIS A 236 14.17 6.80 6.33
N ALA A 237 12.95 6.81 5.80
CA ALA A 237 12.19 8.05 5.56
C ALA A 237 11.62 8.68 6.84
N ASN A 238 11.77 8.05 8.01
CA ASN A 238 11.23 8.49 9.30
C ASN A 238 9.70 8.68 9.25
N VAL A 239 8.99 7.73 8.63
CA VAL A 239 7.52 7.74 8.51
C VAL A 239 6.87 6.47 9.05
N PHE A 240 7.64 5.56 9.65
CA PHE A 240 7.13 4.36 10.29
C PHE A 240 6.77 4.66 11.75
N HIS A 241 5.49 4.46 12.11
CA HIS A 241 4.95 4.76 13.43
C HIS A 241 4.37 3.50 14.10
N ASP A 242 4.16 3.54 15.42
CA ASP A 242 3.72 2.38 16.22
C ASP A 242 2.34 1.82 15.83
N ASN A 243 1.48 2.64 15.22
CA ASN A 243 0.16 2.25 14.73
C ASN A 243 0.21 1.53 13.36
N MET A 244 1.40 1.30 12.80
CA MET A 244 1.59 0.72 11.48
C MET A 244 1.99 -0.75 11.54
N ARG A 245 1.54 -1.52 10.54
CA ARG A 245 1.95 -2.90 10.25
C ARG A 245 2.26 -3.04 8.77
N VAL A 246 3.27 -3.83 8.44
CA VAL A 246 3.60 -4.19 7.06
C VAL A 246 3.32 -5.67 6.86
N VAL A 247 2.55 -6.00 5.82
CA VAL A 247 2.35 -7.37 5.36
C VAL A 247 2.76 -7.44 3.90
N SER A 248 3.82 -8.20 3.65
CA SER A 248 4.48 -8.29 2.35
C SER A 248 5.35 -9.56 2.26
N ASN A 249 6.14 -9.70 1.19
CA ASN A 249 7.05 -10.83 1.02
C ASN A 249 8.37 -10.55 1.76
N PHE A 250 8.45 -10.98 3.02
CA PHE A 250 9.68 -10.86 3.82
C PHE A 250 10.67 -11.99 3.50
N MET A 251 11.94 -11.63 3.41
CA MET A 251 13.07 -12.53 3.30
C MET A 251 13.29 -13.25 4.62
N GLN A 252 13.64 -14.53 4.55
CA GLN A 252 14.10 -15.27 5.69
C GLN A 252 15.62 -15.45 5.56
N PHE A 253 16.37 -14.70 6.36
CA PHE A 253 17.82 -14.85 6.46
C PHE A 253 18.18 -16.03 7.37
N ASN A 254 19.27 -16.72 7.06
CA ASN A 254 19.84 -17.71 7.96
C ASN A 254 20.51 -17.02 9.15
N ASP A 255 20.63 -17.70 10.29
CA ASP A 255 21.24 -17.18 11.52
C ASP A 255 22.79 -17.12 11.49
N ASP A 256 23.41 -17.35 10.31
CA ASP A 256 24.86 -17.49 10.13
C ASP A 256 25.56 -16.17 9.72
#